data_AF-A0A226RE90-F1
#
_entry.id   AF-A0A226RE90-F1
#
_cell.length_a   1.000
_cell.length_b   1.000
_cell.length_c   1.000
_cell.angle_alpha   90.00
_cell.angle_beta   90.00
_cell.angle_gamma   90.00
#
_symmetry.space_group_name_H-M   'P 1'
#
loop_
_entity.id
_entity.type
_entity.pdbx_description
1 polymer ?
#
loop_
_entity_poly.entity_id
_entity_poly.type
_entity_poly.pdbx_seq_one_letter_code
_entity_poly.pdbx_strand_id
1 'polypeptide(L)'
;MLTRSVLAKRWQQATIKNNIIFNWVFGENRALFKGLVERLFQRQVGNFAALTSERSFKNHQVFYRPRFDTYGEDDLDNIINVELQNENRHDLEKRIAIYQASLTQRALAAGQSFNERKQTLIAFFV
;
A
#
# COMPACT_ATOMS: atom_id res chain seq x y z
N MET A 1 1.81 -21.90 -23.55
CA MET A 1 0.57 -21.43 -22.88
C MET A 1 0.19 -22.46 -21.83
N LEU A 2 -0.23 -22.06 -20.62
CA LEU A 2 -0.64 -23.02 -19.58
C LEU A 2 -2.00 -23.64 -19.92
N THR A 3 -2.21 -24.91 -19.55
CA THR A 3 -3.50 -25.59 -19.76
C THR A 3 -4.55 -25.10 -18.76
N ARG A 4 -5.84 -25.22 -19.12
CA ARG A 4 -6.96 -24.88 -18.22
C ARG A 4 -6.91 -25.62 -16.89
N SER A 5 -6.50 -26.89 -16.88
CA SER A 5 -6.37 -27.68 -15.65
C SER A 5 -5.27 -27.15 -14.72
N VAL A 6 -4.14 -26.71 -15.28
CA VAL A 6 -3.06 -26.09 -14.50
C VAL A 6 -3.50 -24.74 -13.93
N LEU A 7 -4.22 -23.92 -14.71
CA LEU A 7 -4.76 -22.65 -14.23
C LEU A 7 -5.79 -22.85 -13.11
N ALA A 8 -6.70 -23.81 -13.25
CA ALA A 8 -7.70 -24.13 -12.23
C ALA A 8 -7.04 -24.57 -10.91
N LYS A 9 -6.01 -25.43 -10.98
CA LYS A 9 -5.25 -25.86 -9.80
C LYS A 9 -4.52 -24.69 -9.14
N ARG A 10 -3.88 -23.81 -9.93
CA ARG A 10 -3.22 -22.60 -9.42
C ARG A 10 -4.20 -21.68 -8.71
N TRP A 11 -5.40 -21.49 -9.28
CA TRP A 11 -6.45 -20.68 -8.67
C TRP A 11 -6.93 -21.27 -7.34
N GLN A 12 -7.21 -22.58 -7.29
CA GLN A 12 -7.63 -23.26 -6.06
C GLN A 12 -6.59 -23.19 -4.92
N GLN A 13 -5.30 -23.07 -5.27
CA GLN A 13 -4.19 -22.96 -4.32
C GLN A 13 -3.80 -21.51 -4.00
N ALA A 14 -4.36 -20.54 -4.72
CA ALA A 14 -4.02 -19.14 -4.52
C ALA A 14 -4.58 -18.65 -3.17
N THR A 15 -3.80 -17.81 -2.50
CA THR A 15 -4.16 -17.23 -1.20
C THR A 15 -4.03 -15.70 -1.28
N ILE A 16 -4.33 -15.01 -0.17
CA ILE A 16 -4.12 -13.58 -0.05
C ILE A 16 -2.65 -13.15 -0.21
N LYS A 17 -1.70 -14.09 -0.16
CA LYS A 17 -0.28 -13.87 -0.50
C LYS A 17 -0.03 -13.70 -2.00
N ASN A 18 -1.04 -13.84 -2.85
CA ASN A 18 -0.93 -13.51 -4.26
C ASN A 18 -1.22 -12.01 -4.45
N ASN A 19 -0.35 -11.26 -5.13
CA ASN A 19 -0.51 -9.80 -5.28
C ASN A 19 -1.81 -9.39 -5.99
N ILE A 20 -2.26 -10.15 -6.99
CA ILE A 20 -3.51 -9.86 -7.70
C ILE A 20 -4.69 -10.00 -6.74
N ILE A 21 -4.74 -11.09 -5.98
CA ILE A 21 -5.81 -11.32 -5.00
C ILE A 21 -5.73 -10.28 -3.87
N PHE A 22 -4.53 -9.97 -3.37
CA PHE A 22 -4.33 -8.95 -2.35
C PHE A 22 -4.86 -7.59 -2.79
N ASN A 23 -4.45 -7.13 -3.98
CA ASN A 23 -4.88 -5.84 -4.52
C ASN A 23 -6.38 -5.82 -4.82
N TRP A 24 -6.95 -6.93 -5.29
CA TRP A 24 -8.39 -7.02 -5.51
C TRP A 24 -9.19 -6.94 -4.20
N VAL A 25 -8.74 -7.64 -3.15
CA VAL A 25 -9.41 -7.67 -1.86
C VAL A 25 -9.24 -6.35 -1.10
N PHE A 26 -8.02 -5.83 -1.00
CA PHE A 26 -7.69 -4.70 -0.12
C PHE A 26 -7.52 -3.37 -0.87
N GLY A 27 -7.25 -3.38 -2.17
CA GLY A 27 -7.14 -2.18 -2.99
C GLY A 27 -8.48 -1.63 -3.47
N GLU A 28 -9.54 -2.43 -3.44
CA GLU A 28 -10.89 -2.03 -3.92
C GLU A 28 -11.94 -2.01 -2.80
N ASN A 29 -11.72 -2.70 -1.68
CA ASN A 29 -12.67 -2.77 -0.57
C ASN A 29 -12.19 -1.99 0.67
N ARG A 30 -12.77 -0.80 0.86
CA ARG A 30 -12.43 0.11 1.98
C ARG A 30 -12.66 -0.50 3.36
N ALA A 31 -13.72 -1.30 3.54
CA ALA A 31 -14.02 -1.89 4.83
C ALA A 31 -12.99 -2.97 5.21
N LEU A 32 -12.60 -3.81 4.25
CA LEU A 32 -11.56 -4.82 4.47
C LEU A 32 -10.18 -4.17 4.67
N PHE A 33 -9.84 -3.15 3.88
CA PHE A 33 -8.59 -2.41 4.06
C PHE A 33 -8.52 -1.73 5.43
N LYS A 34 -9.61 -1.09 5.87
CA LYS A 34 -9.72 -0.51 7.21
C LYS A 34 -9.47 -1.56 8.30
N GLY A 35 -10.20 -2.67 8.25
CA GLY A 35 -10.02 -3.74 9.24
C GLY A 35 -8.61 -4.34 9.25
N LEU A 36 -7.94 -4.41 8.09
CA LEU A 36 -6.54 -4.83 7.98
C LEU A 36 -5.60 -3.83 8.68
N VAL A 37 -5.72 -2.55 8.34
CA VAL A 37 -4.87 -1.47 8.86
C VAL A 37 -5.00 -1.35 10.37
N GLU A 38 -6.23 -1.38 10.90
CA GLU A 38 -6.46 -1.27 12.35
C GLU A 38 -5.84 -2.43 13.12
N ARG A 39 -5.86 -3.65 12.55
CA ARG A 39 -5.19 -4.82 13.13
C ARG A 39 -3.66 -4.72 13.04
N LEU A 40 -3.12 -4.18 11.95
CA LEU A 40 -1.67 -4.05 11.80
C LEU A 40 -1.07 -3.02 12.75
N PHE A 41 -1.70 -1.85 12.86
CA PHE A 41 -1.17 -0.74 13.64
C PHE A 41 -1.75 -0.65 15.05
N GLN A 42 -2.67 -1.56 15.42
CA GLN A 42 -3.31 -1.62 16.74
C GLN A 42 -3.94 -0.27 17.15
N ARG A 43 -4.54 0.43 16.18
CA ARG A 43 -5.17 1.74 16.36
C ARG A 43 -6.33 1.91 15.41
N GLN A 44 -7.29 2.75 15.77
CA GLN A 44 -8.35 3.15 14.86
C GLN A 44 -7.81 4.07 13.77
N VAL A 45 -8.40 3.96 12.58
CA VAL A 45 -8.21 4.87 11.45
C VAL A 45 -9.55 5.47 11.04
N GLY A 46 -9.54 6.42 10.13
CA GLY A 46 -10.74 7.06 9.61
C GLY A 46 -11.48 6.20 8.57
N ASN A 47 -12.39 6.84 7.83
CA ASN A 47 -12.91 6.32 6.58
C ASN A 47 -11.99 6.72 5.44
N PHE A 48 -11.72 5.79 4.52
CA PHE A 48 -10.82 6.05 3.39
C PHE A 48 -11.50 6.89 2.30
N ALA A 49 -11.18 8.18 2.26
CA ALA A 49 -11.60 9.11 1.22
C ALA A 49 -11.03 8.70 -0.15
N ALA A 50 -9.76 8.28 -0.17
CA ALA A 50 -9.11 7.70 -1.34
C ALA A 50 -8.58 6.32 -1.00
N LEU A 51 -8.89 5.33 -1.84
CA LEU A 51 -8.29 3.99 -1.82
C LEU A 51 -8.00 3.60 -3.26
N THR A 52 -6.81 3.09 -3.53
CA THR A 52 -6.49 2.54 -4.84
C THR A 52 -5.49 1.41 -4.71
N SER A 53 -5.68 0.39 -5.54
CA SER A 53 -4.61 -0.51 -5.95
C SER A 53 -3.66 0.24 -6.87
N GLU A 54 -2.35 0.08 -6.68
CA GLU A 54 -1.34 0.48 -7.67
C GLU A 54 -1.32 1.99 -8.03
N ARG A 55 -1.24 2.87 -7.02
CA ARG A 55 -1.07 4.32 -7.29
C ARG A 55 0.34 4.59 -7.80
N SER A 56 0.48 4.83 -9.11
CA SER A 56 1.62 5.55 -9.66
C SER A 56 1.25 7.02 -9.82
N PHE A 57 2.07 7.92 -9.31
CA PHE A 57 1.82 9.35 -9.44
C PHE A 57 2.76 9.92 -10.50
N LYS A 58 2.19 10.46 -11.58
CA LYS A 58 2.99 11.03 -12.68
C LYS A 58 3.75 12.28 -12.25
N ASN A 59 4.97 12.37 -12.79
CA ASN A 59 5.88 13.51 -12.95
C ASN A 59 6.81 13.88 -11.78
N HIS A 60 7.98 13.23 -11.76
CA HIS A 60 9.28 13.87 -11.54
C HIS A 60 10.38 13.01 -12.20
N GLN A 61 11.15 13.57 -13.14
CA GLN A 61 12.13 12.83 -13.95
C GLN A 61 13.41 12.39 -13.20
N VAL A 62 13.63 12.86 -11.97
CA VAL A 62 14.96 12.79 -11.32
C VAL A 62 15.08 11.67 -10.29
N PHE A 63 13.98 11.22 -9.67
CA PHE A 63 14.05 10.30 -8.52
C PHE A 63 13.16 9.07 -8.68
N TYR A 64 13.66 7.92 -8.19
CA TYR A 64 12.86 6.70 -8.10
C TYR A 64 11.66 6.91 -7.19
N ARG A 65 10.46 6.61 -7.69
CA ARG A 65 9.22 6.62 -6.91
C ARG A 65 8.64 5.22 -6.82
N PRO A 66 8.29 4.77 -5.61
CA PRO A 66 7.64 3.48 -5.43
C PRO A 66 6.24 3.46 -6.04
N ARG A 67 5.86 2.29 -6.57
CA ARG A 67 4.46 1.96 -6.86
C ARG A 67 3.90 1.32 -5.60
N PHE A 68 2.85 1.91 -5.06
CA PHE A 68 2.20 1.39 -3.86
C PHE A 68 1.23 0.29 -4.24
N ASP A 69 1.34 -0.89 -3.63
CA ASP A 69 0.40 -2.00 -3.84
C ASP A 69 -1.01 -1.57 -3.43
N THR A 70 -1.16 -1.15 -2.18
CA THR A 70 -2.40 -0.54 -1.66
C THR A 70 -2.10 0.78 -0.96
N TYR A 71 -2.82 1.82 -1.37
CA TYR A 71 -2.66 3.18 -0.85
C TYR A 71 -4.00 3.72 -0.41
N GLY A 72 -4.07 4.24 0.82
CA GLY A 72 -5.25 4.85 1.39
C GLY A 72 -4.96 6.20 2.04
N GLU A 73 -5.86 7.16 1.86
CA GLU A 73 -5.94 8.37 2.68
C GLU A 73 -7.29 8.36 3.40
N ASP A 74 -7.26 8.49 4.73
CA ASP A 74 -8.47 8.56 5.54
C ASP A 74 -8.87 9.99 5.90
N ASP A 75 -10.04 10.14 6.52
CA ASP A 75 -10.60 11.40 7.03
C ASP A 75 -10.06 11.82 8.40
N LEU A 76 -9.03 11.12 8.94
CA LEU A 76 -8.34 11.42 10.19
C LEU A 76 -6.85 11.73 9.97
N ASP A 77 -6.53 12.29 8.81
CA ASP A 77 -5.19 12.72 8.39
C ASP A 77 -4.12 11.61 8.44
N ASN A 78 -4.50 10.36 8.12
CA ASN A 78 -3.55 9.27 7.91
C ASN A 78 -3.37 9.00 6.41
N ILE A 79 -2.11 8.97 5.97
CA ILE A 79 -1.68 8.39 4.71
C ILE A 79 -1.13 7.00 5.00
N ILE A 80 -1.78 5.97 4.45
CA ILE A 80 -1.48 4.57 4.74
C ILE A 80 -1.07 3.84 3.48
N ASN A 81 -0.03 3.02 3.60
CA ASN A 81 0.41 2.11 2.57
C ASN A 81 0.66 0.72 3.15
N VAL A 82 0.16 -0.30 2.45
CA VAL A 82 0.43 -1.70 2.79
C VAL A 82 0.99 -2.39 1.55
N GLU A 83 2.17 -3.00 1.71
CA GLU A 83 2.98 -3.60 0.66
C GLU A 83 3.07 -5.11 0.87
N LEU A 84 2.93 -5.89 -0.21
CA LEU A 84 3.06 -7.35 -0.17
C LEU A 84 4.35 -7.79 -0.89
N GLN A 85 5.25 -8.43 -0.16
CA GLN A 85 6.50 -8.98 -0.69
C GLN A 85 6.34 -10.45 -1.06
N ASN A 86 6.28 -10.74 -2.36
CA ASN A 86 6.24 -12.11 -2.85
C ASN A 86 7.62 -12.77 -2.95
N GLU A 87 8.68 -11.96 -2.96
CA GLU A 87 10.06 -12.41 -3.12
C GLU A 87 10.98 -11.66 -2.16
N ASN A 88 11.87 -12.39 -1.49
CA ASN A 88 12.91 -11.80 -0.67
C ASN A 88 14.05 -11.32 -1.56
N ARG A 89 14.23 -10.00 -1.66
CA ARG A 89 15.29 -9.33 -2.42
C ARG A 89 16.48 -8.91 -1.56
N HIS A 90 16.46 -9.18 -0.27
CA HIS A 90 17.50 -8.77 0.70
C HIS A 90 17.76 -7.25 0.69
N ASP A 91 16.71 -6.45 0.45
CA ASP A 91 16.77 -4.98 0.37
C ASP A 91 15.60 -4.30 1.10
N LEU A 92 14.90 -5.04 1.96
CA LEU A 92 13.67 -4.60 2.62
C LEU A 92 13.85 -3.28 3.36
N GLU A 93 14.97 -3.12 4.06
CA GLU A 93 15.30 -1.91 4.81
C GLU A 93 15.46 -0.68 3.89
N LYS A 94 16.07 -0.86 2.72
CA LYS A 94 16.24 0.21 1.72
C LYS A 94 14.90 0.57 1.10
N ARG A 95 14.06 -0.43 0.84
CA ARG A 95 12.71 -0.22 0.33
C ARG A 95 11.83 0.53 1.33
N ILE A 96 11.82 0.11 2.59
CA ILE A 96 11.07 0.82 3.65
C ILE A 96 11.49 2.29 3.69
N ALA A 97 12.80 2.60 3.67
CA ALA A 97 13.28 3.98 3.71
C ALA A 97 12.77 4.82 2.52
N ILE A 98 12.85 4.28 1.30
CA ILE A 98 12.38 4.97 0.08
C ILE A 98 10.87 5.19 0.10
N TYR A 99 10.10 4.19 0.52
CA TYR A 99 8.64 4.29 0.58
C TYR A 99 8.19 5.27 1.65
N GLN A 100 8.78 5.18 2.84
CA GLN A 100 8.54 6.13 3.93
C GLN A 100 8.85 7.57 3.51
N ALA A 101 9.99 7.80 2.85
CA ALA A 101 10.34 9.14 2.35
C ALA A 101 9.30 9.65 1.34
N SER A 102 8.82 8.79 0.43
CA SER A 102 7.78 9.16 -0.53
C SER A 102 6.46 9.53 0.12
N LEU A 103 6.01 8.76 1.13
CA LEU A 103 4.79 9.08 1.88
C LEU A 103 4.94 10.37 2.69
N THR A 104 6.08 10.55 3.38
CA THR A 104 6.35 11.75 4.17
C THR A 104 6.34 13.02 3.33
N GLN A 105 6.87 12.99 2.12
CA GLN A 105 6.81 14.14 1.19
C GLN A 105 5.38 14.46 0.74
N ARG A 106 4.49 13.47 0.68
CA ARG A 106 3.07 13.66 0.31
C ARG A 106 2.21 14.12 1.46
N ALA A 107 2.66 13.89 2.68
CA ALA A 107 1.94 14.22 3.90
C ALA A 107 1.87 15.71 4.18
N LEU A 108 2.57 16.54 3.40
CA LEU A 108 2.57 17.99 3.53
C LEU A 108 2.59 18.65 2.16
N ALA A 109 1.62 19.50 1.88
CA ALA A 109 1.60 20.31 0.66
C ALA A 109 2.53 21.52 0.80
N ALA A 110 2.96 22.06 -0.36
CA ALA A 110 3.78 23.26 -0.39
C ALA A 110 3.05 24.45 0.28
N GLY A 111 3.75 25.13 1.17
CA GLY A 111 3.21 26.28 1.92
C GLY A 111 2.50 25.92 3.23
N GLN A 112 2.30 24.64 3.55
CA GLN A 112 1.76 24.23 4.85
C GLN A 112 2.83 24.23 5.95
N SER A 113 2.40 24.46 7.18
CA SER A 113 3.23 24.30 8.37
C SER A 113 3.58 22.84 8.60
N PHE A 114 4.80 22.54 9.04
CA PHE A 114 5.20 21.17 9.38
C PHE A 114 4.31 20.51 10.44
N ASN A 115 3.63 21.30 11.28
CA ASN A 115 2.66 20.78 12.26
C ASN A 115 1.35 20.27 11.62
N GLU A 116 1.07 20.65 10.37
CA GLU A 116 -0.10 20.21 9.60
C GLU A 116 0.20 18.93 8.79
N ARG A 117 1.40 18.35 8.96
CA ARG A 117 1.79 17.14 8.25
C ARG A 117 0.91 15.97 8.66
N LYS A 118 0.24 15.34 7.69
CA LYS A 118 -0.50 14.10 7.87
C LYS A 118 0.39 13.01 8.48
N GLN A 119 -0.21 12.13 9.27
CA GLN A 119 0.49 10.94 9.76
C GLN A 119 0.73 9.97 8.62
N THR A 120 1.91 9.34 8.59
CA THR A 120 2.25 8.32 7.58
C THR A 120 2.40 6.97 8.25
N LEU A 121 1.69 5.96 7.75
CA LEU A 121 1.71 4.58 8.22
C LEU A 121 2.10 3.66 7.07
N ILE A 122 3.10 2.81 7.27
CA ILE A 122 3.56 1.85 6.27
C ILE A 122 3.77 0.47 6.88
N ALA A 123 3.26 -0.56 6.19
CA ALA A 123 3.45 -1.95 6.59
C ALA A 123 3.90 -2.79 5.40
N PHE A 124 4.86 -3.68 5.64
CA PHE A 124 5.34 -4.66 4.67
C PHE A 124 4.99 -6.06 5.16
N PHE A 125 4.24 -6.81 4.36
CA PHE A 125 4.07 -8.24 4.53
C PHE A 125 5.21 -8.96 3.80
N VAL A 126 5.94 -9.80 4.53
CA VAL A 126 7.10 -10.56 4.05
C VAL A 126 6.87 -12.07 4.08
#